data_AF-A0A1F8S971-F1
#
_entry.id   AF-A0A1F8S971-F1
#
_cell.length_a   1.000
_cell.length_b   1.000
_cell.length_c   1.000
_cell.angle_alpha   90.00
_cell.angle_beta   90.00
_cell.angle_gamma   90.00
#
_symmetry.space_group_name_H-M   'P 1'
#
loop_
_entity.id
_entity.type
_entity.pdbx_description
1 polymer ?
#
loop_
_entity_poly.entity_id
_entity_poly.type
_entity_poly.pdbx_seq_one_letter_code
_entity_poly.pdbx_strand_id
1 'polypeptide(L)'
;MAVATSVPPGERVLWRGGPEPSRAMRDWLLGDAVSLVVGGLWTVISIGFVAGMAGGSVLPWVLPFLIGVPLVAALLWLPFAALRVRRRAAATRYTLTERRLVTESPSGRTDLRLANLPDLRLVRKRDGSGAITFSPPAGAGPDRYLRRMSRLLMMREEPAELMSAVPAVQDVFDLMRSAQASSMGTASNAPGETSPDGPRMASGPRSPVVDEEGPVARLSFTESAASVPLWFGGAFLLAGLGVMALAVVGGLAGDGWPLLGLGGFFALIGGALVRGRLRSVRAQGRLRARGRRVTGRVVDVAATGVRANRQEQWVVRYAYEAVGRSHSGHSPPMPWARAAGYAAGDEITLLVDADDPSWSVIAGLEV
;
A
#
# COMPACT_ATOMS: atom_id res chain seq x y z
N MET A 1 5.22 28.86 5.17
CA MET A 1 4.47 28.30 6.31
C MET A 1 5.39 27.37 7.08
N ALA A 2 5.88 27.77 8.25
CA ALA A 2 6.77 26.95 9.06
C ALA A 2 5.93 25.87 9.75
N VAL A 3 6.00 24.63 9.28
CA VAL A 3 5.44 23.49 10.02
C VAL A 3 6.28 23.36 11.29
N ALA A 4 5.73 23.80 12.41
CA ALA A 4 6.29 23.54 13.72
C ALA A 4 6.22 22.02 13.95
N THR A 5 7.30 21.34 13.62
CA THR A 5 7.56 19.94 13.97
C THR A 5 7.42 19.79 15.48
N SER A 6 6.24 19.41 15.95
CA SER A 6 5.95 19.21 17.37
C SER A 6 6.58 17.88 17.80
N VAL A 7 7.87 17.95 18.12
CA VAL A 7 8.52 16.93 18.94
C VAL A 7 7.84 17.02 20.30
N PRO A 8 7.30 15.91 20.84
CA PRO A 8 6.69 15.92 22.16
C PRO A 8 7.67 16.49 23.20
N PRO A 9 7.20 17.32 24.14
CA PRO A 9 8.06 17.92 25.15
C PRO A 9 8.80 16.82 25.92
N GLY A 10 10.11 16.98 26.08
CA GLY A 10 10.98 16.03 26.80
C GLY A 10 11.75 15.05 25.93
N GLU A 11 11.53 14.99 24.61
CA GLU A 11 12.36 14.19 23.72
C GLU A 11 13.48 14.99 23.07
N ARG A 12 14.72 14.51 23.18
CA ARG A 12 15.86 15.07 22.46
C ARG A 12 15.82 14.64 21.00
N VAL A 13 15.93 15.62 20.11
CA VAL A 13 16.12 15.36 18.67
C VAL A 13 17.57 14.97 18.43
N LEU A 14 17.77 13.77 17.91
CA LEU A 14 19.10 13.25 17.59
C LEU A 14 19.52 13.63 16.16
N TRP A 15 18.56 13.59 15.22
CA TRP A 15 18.81 13.96 13.83
C TRP A 15 17.55 14.48 13.16
N ARG A 16 17.70 15.43 12.25
CA ARG A 16 16.60 15.94 11.40
C ARG A 16 17.10 16.13 9.97
N GLY A 17 16.37 15.58 9.02
CA GLY A 17 16.70 15.70 7.60
C GLY A 17 15.52 15.30 6.71
N GLY A 18 15.80 15.09 5.42
CA GLY A 18 14.79 14.71 4.44
C GLY A 18 15.47 14.06 3.23
N PRO A 19 14.69 13.45 2.33
CA PRO A 19 15.23 12.91 1.10
C PRO A 19 15.70 14.06 0.20
N GLU A 20 16.84 13.89 -0.48
CA GLU A 20 17.29 14.90 -1.44
C GLU A 20 16.40 14.87 -2.70
N PRO A 21 15.66 15.94 -3.05
CA PRO A 21 14.62 15.87 -4.09
C PRO A 21 15.14 15.54 -5.49
N SER A 22 16.34 16.03 -5.81
CA SER A 22 17.07 15.75 -7.05
C SER A 22 17.40 14.25 -7.17
N ARG A 23 17.89 13.64 -6.08
CA ARG A 23 18.25 12.22 -6.03
C ARG A 23 17.02 11.32 -6.11
N ALA A 24 15.98 11.62 -5.33
CA ALA A 24 14.72 10.87 -5.40
C ALA A 24 14.11 10.89 -6.81
N MET A 25 14.15 12.03 -7.50
CA MET A 25 13.70 12.13 -8.89
C MET A 25 14.58 11.33 -9.86
N ARG A 26 15.91 11.39 -9.69
CA ARG A 26 16.86 10.63 -10.52
C ARG A 26 16.70 9.12 -10.31
N ASP A 27 16.57 8.68 -9.07
CA ASP A 27 16.36 7.27 -8.73
C ASP A 27 15.04 6.75 -9.32
N TRP A 28 13.97 7.54 -9.22
CA TRP A 28 12.69 7.24 -9.85
C TRP A 28 12.81 7.15 -11.38
N LEU A 29 13.44 8.14 -12.02
CA LEU A 29 13.67 8.15 -13.47
C LEU A 29 14.51 6.96 -13.92
N LEU A 30 15.58 6.59 -13.21
CA LEU A 30 16.42 5.45 -13.55
C LEU A 30 15.68 4.12 -13.38
N GLY A 31 14.85 4.00 -12.34
CA GLY A 31 14.01 2.83 -12.13
C GLY A 31 12.96 2.67 -13.22
N ASP A 32 12.28 3.76 -13.59
CA ASP A 32 11.18 3.75 -14.54
C ASP A 32 11.62 3.82 -16.01
N ALA A 33 12.82 4.35 -16.29
CA ALA A 33 13.40 4.38 -17.64
C ALA A 33 13.52 2.98 -18.25
N VAL A 34 13.80 1.95 -17.44
CA VAL A 34 13.81 0.57 -17.92
C VAL A 34 12.41 0.15 -18.38
N SER A 35 11.38 0.43 -17.58
CA SER A 35 9.98 0.17 -17.95
C SER A 35 9.59 0.89 -19.24
N LEU A 36 10.05 2.12 -19.42
CA LEU A 36 9.80 2.92 -20.62
C LEU A 36 10.51 2.39 -21.85
N VAL A 37 11.78 1.99 -21.74
CA VAL A 37 12.52 1.40 -22.87
C VAL A 37 11.87 0.09 -23.29
N VAL A 38 11.52 -0.76 -22.33
CA VAL A 38 10.86 -2.03 -22.60
C VAL A 38 9.46 -1.81 -23.19
N GLY A 39 8.65 -0.92 -22.60
CA GLY A 39 7.31 -0.59 -23.12
C GLY A 39 7.34 0.07 -24.50
N GLY A 40 8.31 0.97 -24.73
CA GLY A 40 8.55 1.61 -26.02
C GLY A 40 8.98 0.60 -27.09
N LEU A 41 9.90 -0.31 -26.77
CA LEU A 41 10.35 -1.37 -27.67
C LEU A 41 9.18 -2.29 -28.08
N TRP A 42 8.39 -2.76 -27.11
CA TRP A 42 7.19 -3.57 -27.39
C TRP A 42 6.18 -2.82 -28.27
N THR A 43 6.09 -1.50 -28.10
CA THR A 43 5.22 -0.68 -28.94
C THR A 43 5.72 -0.61 -30.38
N VAL A 44 7.02 -0.37 -30.59
CA VAL A 44 7.63 -0.36 -31.93
C VAL A 44 7.44 -1.72 -32.61
N ILE A 45 7.67 -2.82 -31.89
CA ILE A 45 7.44 -4.18 -32.38
C ILE A 45 5.97 -4.38 -32.77
N SER A 46 5.04 -3.92 -31.92
CA SER A 46 3.60 -4.04 -32.19
C SER A 46 3.19 -3.23 -33.42
N ILE A 47 3.68 -2.00 -33.57
CA ILE A 47 3.44 -1.15 -34.75
C ILE A 47 4.01 -1.81 -36.02
N GLY A 48 5.23 -2.33 -35.96
CA GLY A 48 5.86 -3.02 -37.09
C GLY A 48 5.11 -4.29 -37.50
N PHE A 49 4.65 -5.08 -36.54
CA PHE A 49 3.84 -6.28 -36.77
C PHE A 49 2.51 -5.95 -37.46
N VAL A 50 1.86 -4.89 -37.00
CA VAL A 50 0.58 -4.39 -37.52
C VAL A 50 0.74 -3.83 -38.93
N ALA A 51 1.79 -3.05 -39.19
CA ALA A 51 2.10 -2.53 -40.53
C ALA A 51 2.43 -3.67 -41.50
N GLY A 52 3.10 -4.73 -41.03
CA GLY A 52 3.39 -5.93 -41.82
C GLY A 52 2.15 -6.76 -42.19
N MET A 53 1.07 -6.69 -41.37
CA MET A 53 -0.21 -7.34 -41.65
C MET A 53 -1.19 -6.48 -42.46
N ALA A 54 -0.79 -5.30 -42.94
CA ALA A 54 -1.62 -4.36 -43.70
C ALA A 54 -1.98 -4.82 -45.13
N GLY A 55 -2.09 -6.13 -45.36
CA GLY A 55 -2.84 -6.70 -46.48
C GLY A 55 -4.34 -6.66 -46.20
N GLY A 56 -4.96 -5.49 -46.29
CA GLY A 56 -6.41 -5.34 -46.56
C GLY A 56 -7.42 -5.43 -45.40
N SER A 57 -7.03 -5.63 -44.14
CA SER A 57 -7.97 -5.63 -43.00
C SER A 57 -8.01 -4.28 -42.26
N VAL A 58 -9.07 -4.02 -41.46
CA VAL A 58 -9.22 -2.80 -40.60
C VAL A 58 -8.43 -2.92 -39.29
N LEU A 59 -8.06 -4.14 -38.93
CA LEU A 59 -7.24 -4.50 -37.76
C LEU A 59 -5.92 -3.69 -37.61
N PRO A 60 -5.20 -3.31 -38.69
CA PRO A 60 -3.99 -2.52 -38.64
C PRO A 60 -4.17 -1.11 -38.06
N TRP A 61 -5.39 -0.56 -38.07
CA TRP A 61 -5.65 0.79 -37.54
C TRP A 61 -6.05 0.79 -36.06
N VAL A 62 -6.67 -0.30 -35.57
CA VAL A 62 -7.15 -0.39 -34.19
C VAL A 62 -6.02 -0.67 -33.20
N LEU A 63 -5.06 -1.52 -33.58
CA LEU A 63 -3.94 -1.90 -32.71
C LEU A 63 -3.02 -0.72 -32.33
N PRO A 64 -2.60 0.16 -33.27
CA PRO A 64 -1.83 1.36 -32.94
C PRO A 64 -2.58 2.30 -32.00
N PHE A 65 -3.91 2.35 -32.06
CA PHE A 65 -4.70 3.13 -31.12
C PHE A 65 -4.73 2.48 -29.73
N LEU A 66 -4.98 1.18 -29.65
CA LEU A 66 -5.02 0.44 -28.38
C LEU A 66 -3.68 0.46 -27.63
N ILE A 67 -2.56 0.49 -28.34
CA ILE A 67 -1.21 0.46 -27.74
C ILE A 67 -0.60 1.87 -27.69
N GLY A 68 -0.73 2.63 -28.77
CA GLY A 68 -0.14 3.95 -28.92
C GLY A 68 -0.76 5.00 -28.00
N VAL A 69 -2.09 5.00 -27.83
CA VAL A 69 -2.76 5.95 -26.91
C VAL A 69 -2.27 5.80 -25.46
N PRO A 70 -2.28 4.60 -24.82
CA PRO A 70 -1.77 4.47 -23.46
C PRO A 70 -0.27 4.75 -23.38
N LEU A 71 0.52 4.48 -24.42
CA LEU A 71 1.94 4.84 -24.43
C LEU A 71 2.14 6.37 -24.45
N VAL A 72 1.47 7.08 -25.37
CA VAL A 72 1.55 8.55 -25.43
C VAL A 72 1.06 9.15 -24.11
N ALA A 73 -0.03 8.62 -23.54
CA ALA A 73 -0.50 9.03 -22.22
C ALA A 73 0.55 8.76 -21.12
N ALA A 74 1.21 7.60 -21.13
CA ALA A 74 2.27 7.28 -20.19
C ALA A 74 3.47 8.23 -20.35
N LEU A 75 3.90 8.51 -21.58
CA LEU A 75 5.01 9.42 -21.89
C LEU A 75 4.71 10.85 -21.43
N LEU A 76 3.51 11.35 -21.70
CA LEU A 76 3.04 12.66 -21.23
C LEU A 76 2.88 12.72 -19.71
N TRP A 77 2.59 11.59 -19.06
CA TRP A 77 2.46 11.50 -17.62
C TRP A 77 3.79 11.54 -16.87
N LEU A 78 4.90 11.11 -17.50
CA LEU A 78 6.24 11.08 -16.90
C LEU A 78 6.72 12.41 -16.30
N PRO A 79 6.73 13.55 -17.01
CA PRO A 79 7.19 14.80 -16.42
C PRO A 79 6.34 15.20 -15.20
N PHE A 80 5.04 14.89 -15.26
CA PHE A 80 4.13 15.17 -14.15
C PHE A 80 4.35 14.21 -12.97
N ALA A 81 4.70 12.95 -13.21
CA ALA A 81 5.10 12.00 -12.18
C ALA A 81 6.45 12.37 -11.55
N ALA A 82 7.47 12.72 -12.34
CA ALA A 82 8.76 13.20 -11.86
C ALA A 82 8.61 14.45 -10.99
N LEU A 83 7.80 15.42 -11.42
CA LEU A 83 7.53 16.62 -10.64
C LEU A 83 6.79 16.29 -9.34
N ARG A 84 5.84 15.35 -9.36
CA ARG A 84 5.16 14.88 -8.14
C ARG A 84 6.11 14.19 -7.17
N VAL A 85 7.00 13.33 -7.65
CA VAL A 85 8.03 12.66 -6.82
C VAL A 85 8.95 13.71 -6.21
N ARG A 86 9.44 14.66 -6.99
CA ARG A 86 10.30 15.75 -6.51
C ARG A 86 9.59 16.60 -5.44
N ARG A 87 8.32 16.98 -5.67
CA ARG A 87 7.53 17.76 -4.70
C ARG A 87 7.27 16.98 -3.41
N ARG A 88 6.96 15.69 -3.50
CA ARG A 88 6.78 14.81 -2.33
C ARG A 88 8.07 14.68 -1.54
N ALA A 89 9.19 14.41 -2.20
CA ALA A 89 10.50 14.33 -1.57
C ALA A 89 10.86 15.64 -0.85
N ALA A 90 10.69 16.80 -1.52
CA ALA A 90 10.96 18.11 -0.93
C ALA A 90 10.09 18.45 0.29
N ALA A 91 8.88 17.88 0.37
CA ALA A 91 7.96 18.08 1.47
C ALA A 91 8.09 17.01 2.57
N THR A 92 8.90 15.97 2.37
CA THR A 92 9.09 14.90 3.35
C THR A 92 10.18 15.28 4.33
N ARG A 93 9.92 15.11 5.62
CA ARG A 93 10.86 15.38 6.71
C ARG A 93 10.91 14.19 7.63
N TYR A 94 12.11 13.86 8.05
CA TYR A 94 12.41 12.81 9.00
C TYR A 94 12.99 13.47 10.25
N THR A 95 12.39 13.19 11.41
CA THR A 95 12.91 13.61 12.71
C THR A 95 13.13 12.36 13.54
N LEU A 96 14.38 12.10 13.88
CA LEU A 96 14.79 10.99 14.73
C LEU A 96 15.02 11.52 16.14
N THR A 97 14.30 10.95 17.10
CA THR A 97 14.47 11.22 18.54
C THR A 97 15.06 9.99 19.22
N GLU A 98 15.34 10.10 20.51
CA GLU A 98 15.81 8.97 21.34
C GLU A 98 14.78 7.82 21.42
N ARG A 99 13.49 8.08 21.16
CA ARG A 99 12.42 7.10 21.37
C ARG A 99 11.69 6.71 20.10
N ARG A 100 11.71 7.56 19.07
CA ARG A 100 10.90 7.36 17.86
C ARG A 100 11.51 8.01 16.63
N LEU A 101 11.11 7.47 15.48
CA LEU A 101 11.28 8.10 14.18
C LEU A 101 9.93 8.69 13.75
N VAL A 102 9.90 10.02 13.60
CA VAL A 102 8.75 10.73 13.07
C VAL A 102 9.01 11.06 11.60
N THR A 103 8.14 10.54 10.74
CA THR A 103 8.13 10.87 9.31
C THR A 103 6.95 11.78 9.01
N GLU A 104 7.22 12.99 8.57
CA GLU A 104 6.21 13.94 8.10
C GLU A 104 6.26 13.98 6.58
N SER A 105 5.11 13.77 5.93
CA SER A 105 4.96 13.79 4.48
C SER A 105 3.68 14.52 4.10
N PRO A 106 3.49 14.90 2.82
CA PRO A 106 2.21 15.45 2.35
C PRO A 106 1.01 14.52 2.60
N SER A 107 1.24 13.21 2.69
CA SER A 107 0.21 12.21 2.97
C SER A 107 -0.13 12.08 4.46
N GLY A 108 0.64 12.68 5.35
CA GLY A 108 0.42 12.61 6.79
C GLY A 108 1.71 12.44 7.59
N ARG A 109 1.53 12.36 8.91
CA ARG A 109 2.58 12.11 9.90
C ARG A 109 2.52 10.66 10.34
N THR A 110 3.66 9.99 10.34
CA THR A 110 3.82 8.63 10.86
C THR A 110 4.82 8.67 12.01
N ASP A 111 4.44 8.11 13.14
CA ASP A 111 5.26 8.04 14.35
C ASP A 111 5.59 6.58 14.63
N LEU A 112 6.88 6.23 14.60
CA LEU A 112 7.36 4.87 14.75
C LEU A 112 8.26 4.78 15.98
N ARG A 113 7.82 4.05 17.00
CA ARG A 113 8.60 3.82 18.22
C ARG A 113 9.80 2.93 17.93
N LEU A 114 11.01 3.39 18.26
CA LEU A 114 12.26 2.66 17.99
C LEU A 114 12.27 1.29 18.68
N ALA A 115 11.73 1.19 19.89
CA ALA A 115 11.64 -0.05 20.65
C ALA A 115 10.84 -1.16 19.95
N ASN A 116 9.90 -0.79 19.07
CA ASN A 116 9.05 -1.72 18.33
C ASN A 116 9.49 -1.89 16.88
N LEU A 117 10.58 -1.24 16.46
CA LEU A 117 11.04 -1.35 15.07
C LEU A 117 11.64 -2.73 14.82
N PRO A 118 11.33 -3.38 13.68
CA PRO A 118 12.06 -4.55 13.22
C PRO A 118 13.54 -4.23 13.02
N ASP A 119 14.34 -5.28 12.86
CA ASP A 119 15.78 -5.14 12.58
C ASP A 119 16.02 -4.25 11.34
N LEU A 120 16.90 -3.27 11.48
CA LEU A 120 17.15 -2.25 10.46
C LEU A 120 18.16 -2.77 9.42
N ARG A 121 17.89 -2.54 8.14
CA ARG A 121 18.80 -2.83 7.03
C ARG A 121 19.22 -1.56 6.32
N LEU A 122 20.52 -1.47 6.05
CA LEU A 122 21.11 -0.38 5.31
C LEU A 122 21.37 -0.78 3.85
N VAL A 123 20.84 0.01 2.91
CA VAL A 123 21.18 -0.05 1.49
C VAL A 123 21.99 1.19 1.13
N ARG A 124 23.30 1.05 1.03
CA ARG A 124 24.22 2.15 0.76
C ARG A 124 24.53 2.26 -0.74
N LYS A 125 24.51 3.48 -1.28
CA LYS A 125 24.94 3.83 -2.63
C LYS A 125 26.38 4.35 -2.63
N ARG A 126 27.01 4.37 -3.81
CA ARG A 126 28.41 4.81 -3.99
C ARG A 126 28.64 6.27 -3.60
N ASP A 127 27.62 7.12 -3.68
CA ASP A 127 27.68 8.54 -3.33
C ASP A 127 27.49 8.81 -1.83
N GLY A 128 27.43 7.76 -0.99
CA GLY A 128 27.21 7.87 0.45
C GLY A 128 25.76 8.12 0.84
N SER A 129 24.86 8.28 -0.14
CA SER A 129 23.42 8.24 0.12
C SER A 129 22.93 6.80 0.24
N GLY A 130 21.69 6.62 0.67
CA GLY A 130 21.08 5.31 0.66
C GLY A 130 19.67 5.29 1.21
N ALA A 131 19.18 4.08 1.43
CA ALA A 131 17.90 3.82 2.07
C ALA A 131 18.10 3.00 3.34
N ILE A 132 17.28 3.30 4.35
CA ILE A 132 17.14 2.49 5.56
C ILE A 132 15.80 1.78 5.43
N THR A 133 15.81 0.45 5.55
CA THR A 133 14.64 -0.42 5.35
C THR A 133 14.48 -1.36 6.54
N PHE A 134 13.31 -1.99 6.70
CA PHE A 134 13.09 -2.99 7.73
C PHE A 134 13.38 -4.40 7.20
N SER A 135 14.06 -5.21 8.02
CA SER A 135 14.02 -6.66 7.88
C SER A 135 12.57 -7.13 8.04
N PRO A 136 12.08 -8.04 7.18
CA PRO A 136 10.85 -8.76 7.46
C PRO A 136 11.00 -9.46 8.83
N PRO A 137 9.94 -9.52 9.67
CA PRO A 137 10.01 -10.24 10.94
C PRO A 137 10.43 -11.69 10.69
N ALA A 138 11.36 -12.20 11.52
CA ALA A 138 11.81 -13.59 11.42
C ALA A 138 10.61 -14.52 11.64
N GLY A 139 10.22 -15.28 10.62
CA GLY A 139 9.01 -16.11 10.63
C GLY A 139 7.97 -15.72 9.57
N ALA A 140 8.01 -14.50 9.05
CA ALA A 140 7.32 -14.16 7.80
C ALA A 140 8.08 -14.82 6.64
N GLY A 141 7.72 -16.07 6.36
CA GLY A 141 8.41 -16.95 5.43
C GLY A 141 8.76 -16.23 4.11
N PRO A 142 10.04 -16.18 3.71
CA PRO A 142 10.37 -15.69 2.40
C PRO A 142 10.08 -16.81 1.43
N ASP A 143 8.86 -16.83 0.89
CA ASP A 143 8.51 -17.85 -0.07
C ASP A 143 9.47 -17.76 -1.27
N ARG A 144 10.36 -18.77 -1.38
CA ARG A 144 11.48 -18.82 -2.33
C ARG A 144 11.00 -18.71 -3.78
N TYR A 145 9.73 -19.05 -3.99
CA TYR A 145 9.00 -18.94 -5.25
C TYR A 145 8.82 -17.48 -5.71
N LEU A 146 8.47 -16.57 -4.80
CA LEU A 146 8.25 -15.15 -5.12
C LEU A 146 9.55 -14.37 -5.39
N ARG A 147 10.68 -14.74 -4.75
CA ARG A 147 11.99 -14.15 -5.08
C ARG A 147 12.48 -14.55 -6.48
N ARG A 148 12.04 -15.71 -6.99
CA ARG A 148 12.36 -16.17 -8.35
C ARG A 148 11.43 -15.52 -9.37
N MET A 149 10.15 -15.34 -9.04
CA MET A 149 9.16 -14.73 -9.91
C MET A 149 9.28 -13.19 -9.98
N SER A 150 9.72 -12.52 -8.90
CA SER A 150 10.03 -11.08 -8.90
C SER A 150 11.30 -10.71 -9.67
N ARG A 151 12.11 -11.69 -10.10
CA ARG A 151 13.18 -11.47 -11.10
C ARG A 151 12.67 -11.57 -12.54
N LEU A 152 11.60 -12.33 -12.77
CA LEU A 152 11.01 -12.58 -14.09
C LEU A 152 10.00 -11.49 -14.48
N LEU A 153 9.25 -10.98 -13.51
CA LEU A 153 8.48 -9.74 -13.68
C LEU A 153 9.43 -8.59 -13.34
N MET A 154 9.75 -7.72 -14.30
CA MET A 154 10.60 -6.52 -14.16
C MET A 154 10.00 -5.49 -13.20
N MET A 155 9.76 -5.91 -11.97
CA MET A 155 9.07 -5.17 -10.95
C MET A 155 9.96 -5.13 -9.71
N ARG A 156 10.90 -4.17 -9.70
CA ARG A 156 11.91 -3.94 -8.65
C ARG A 156 11.63 -2.63 -7.88
N GLU A 157 11.04 -2.72 -6.69
CA GLU A 157 10.98 -1.65 -5.68
C GLU A 157 11.36 -2.39 -4.41
N GLU A 158 12.30 -1.79 -3.72
CA GLU A 158 12.89 -2.38 -2.55
C GLU A 158 11.88 -2.31 -1.39
N PRO A 159 11.91 -3.29 -0.46
CA PRO A 159 10.97 -3.39 0.65
C PRO A 159 10.89 -2.06 1.41
N ALA A 160 9.67 -1.65 1.79
CA ALA A 160 9.33 -0.45 2.57
C ALA A 160 10.53 0.39 3.04
N GLU A 161 11.03 1.26 2.16
CA GLU A 161 12.07 2.23 2.52
C GLU A 161 11.48 3.16 3.60
N LEU A 162 11.96 3.01 4.83
CA LEU A 162 11.59 3.85 5.96
C LEU A 162 12.06 5.29 5.70
N MET A 163 13.27 5.38 5.15
CA MET A 163 13.91 6.62 4.76
C MET A 163 14.62 6.37 3.43
N SER A 164 14.21 7.10 2.39
CA SER A 164 14.77 6.99 1.04
C SER A 164 15.73 8.15 0.77
N ALA A 165 16.80 7.92 -0.01
CA ALA A 165 17.72 8.97 -0.45
C ALA A 165 18.27 9.86 0.67
N VAL A 166 18.60 9.25 1.83
CA VAL A 166 19.17 9.95 2.99
C VAL A 166 20.63 10.27 2.71
N PRO A 167 21.09 11.53 2.85
CA PRO A 167 22.51 11.87 2.75
C PRO A 167 23.26 11.33 3.97
N ALA A 168 24.50 10.86 3.79
CA ALA A 168 25.30 10.25 4.85
C ALA A 168 24.53 9.15 5.61
N VAL A 169 23.92 8.24 4.84
CA VAL A 169 22.97 7.24 5.38
C VAL A 169 23.57 6.35 6.47
N GLN A 170 24.89 6.13 6.44
CA GLN A 170 25.62 5.33 7.41
C GLN A 170 25.53 5.96 8.81
N ASP A 171 25.81 7.25 8.92
CA ASP A 171 25.80 7.97 10.19
C ASP A 171 24.40 7.97 10.81
N VAL A 172 23.37 8.16 9.97
CA VAL A 172 21.97 8.10 10.40
C VAL A 172 21.58 6.70 10.84
N PHE A 173 22.03 5.67 10.13
CA PHE A 173 21.78 4.27 10.48
C PHE A 173 22.42 3.89 11.82
N ASP A 174 23.66 4.29 12.05
CA ASP A 174 24.38 4.03 13.30
C ASP A 174 23.73 4.78 14.48
N LEU A 175 23.26 6.01 14.23
CA LEU A 175 22.50 6.79 15.20
C LEU A 175 21.13 6.14 15.51
N MET A 176 20.42 5.63 14.50
CA MET A 176 19.17 4.88 14.71
C MET A 176 19.39 3.61 15.53
N ARG A 177 20.44 2.84 15.21
CA ARG A 177 20.74 1.57 15.88
C ARG A 177 21.12 1.79 17.35
N SER A 178 21.91 2.82 17.63
CA SER A 178 22.26 3.20 19.01
C SER A 178 21.05 3.69 19.80
N ALA A 179 20.18 4.51 19.20
CA ALA A 179 18.94 4.95 19.84
C ALA A 179 17.98 3.76 20.10
N GLN A 180 17.89 2.82 19.15
CA GLN A 180 17.11 1.60 19.32
C GLN A 180 17.63 0.75 20.49
N ALA A 181 18.94 0.52 20.57
CA ALA A 181 19.57 -0.22 21.66
C ALA A 181 19.30 0.43 23.03
N SER A 182 19.45 1.76 23.13
CA SER A 182 19.13 2.52 24.35
C SER A 182 17.66 2.40 24.73
N SER A 183 16.74 2.45 23.76
CA SER A 183 15.30 2.35 24.01
C SER A 183 14.89 0.97 24.54
N MET A 184 15.54 -0.11 24.08
CA MET A 184 15.31 -1.47 24.57
C MET A 184 15.87 -1.66 25.99
N GLY A 185 17.03 -1.08 26.31
CA GLY A 185 17.60 -1.12 27.66
C GLY A 185 16.71 -0.45 28.70
N THR A 186 16.11 0.71 28.37
CA THR A 186 15.17 1.41 29.26
C THR A 186 13.87 0.63 29.47
N ALA A 187 13.37 -0.08 28.45
CA ALA A 187 12.18 -0.92 28.58
C ALA A 187 12.42 -2.10 29.54
N SER A 188 13.61 -2.69 29.51
CA SER A 188 13.99 -3.78 30.42
C SER A 188 14.23 -3.32 31.87
N ASN A 189 14.59 -2.05 32.07
CA ASN A 189 14.90 -1.46 33.38
C ASN A 189 13.74 -0.64 33.97
N ALA A 190 12.56 -0.65 33.34
CA ALA A 190 11.37 -0.10 33.97
C ALA A 190 11.20 -0.83 35.31
N PRO A 191 11.33 -0.11 36.46
CA PRO A 191 11.38 -0.71 37.77
C PRO A 191 10.17 -1.63 37.87
N GLY A 192 10.47 -2.92 38.01
CA GLY A 192 9.46 -3.96 37.96
C GLY A 192 8.28 -3.48 38.78
N GLU A 193 7.11 -3.41 38.15
CA GLU A 193 5.88 -3.70 38.86
C GLU A 193 6.23 -4.92 39.69
N THR A 194 6.41 -4.70 40.99
CA THR A 194 6.51 -5.74 41.99
C THR A 194 5.25 -6.52 41.77
N SER A 195 5.37 -7.59 40.98
CA SER A 195 4.35 -8.59 40.83
C SER A 195 4.03 -8.96 42.27
N PRO A 196 2.86 -8.56 42.80
CA PRO A 196 2.54 -8.86 44.16
C PRO A 196 2.58 -10.39 44.21
N ASP A 197 3.36 -10.94 45.13
CA ASP A 197 3.31 -12.35 45.51
C ASP A 197 1.88 -12.63 46.02
N GLY A 198 0.96 -12.76 45.07
CA GLY A 198 -0.41 -13.14 45.27
C GLY A 198 -0.43 -14.65 45.43
N PRO A 199 -1.07 -15.18 46.48
CA PRO A 199 -1.13 -16.61 46.74
C PRO A 199 -1.64 -17.35 45.51
N ARG A 200 -0.90 -18.38 45.08
CA ARG A 200 -1.28 -19.37 44.06
C ARG A 200 -2.66 -19.94 44.41
N MET A 201 -3.71 -19.36 43.87
CA MET A 201 -5.07 -19.89 43.93
C MET A 201 -5.29 -20.84 42.76
N ALA A 202 -5.91 -21.96 43.10
CA ALA A 202 -6.14 -23.15 42.30
C ALA A 202 -6.66 -22.90 40.88
N SER A 203 -6.11 -23.68 39.95
CA SER A 203 -6.70 -24.17 38.69
C SER A 203 -8.15 -23.75 38.42
N GLY A 204 -8.31 -22.60 37.76
CA GLY A 204 -9.55 -22.18 37.12
C GLY A 204 -9.77 -22.87 35.76
N PRO A 205 -11.01 -22.88 35.26
CA PRO A 205 -11.43 -23.69 34.12
C PRO A 205 -10.67 -23.33 32.84
N ARG A 206 -10.24 -24.37 32.12
CA ARG A 206 -9.52 -24.29 30.84
C ARG A 206 -10.16 -23.25 29.93
N SER A 207 -9.40 -22.22 29.58
CA SER A 207 -9.71 -21.34 28.45
C SER A 207 -10.04 -22.20 27.24
N PRO A 208 -11.12 -21.90 26.49
CA PRO A 208 -11.42 -22.63 25.27
C PRO A 208 -10.22 -22.52 24.34
N VAL A 209 -9.68 -23.69 23.96
CA VAL A 209 -8.70 -23.83 22.89
C VAL A 209 -9.37 -23.25 21.66
N VAL A 210 -8.99 -22.03 21.31
CA VAL A 210 -9.30 -21.44 20.01
C VAL A 210 -8.37 -22.16 19.05
N ASP A 211 -8.91 -23.09 18.25
CA ASP A 211 -8.15 -23.86 17.27
C ASP A 211 -7.29 -22.91 16.41
N GLU A 212 -5.97 -23.03 16.57
CA GLU A 212 -4.94 -22.07 16.16
C GLU A 212 -4.63 -22.05 14.64
N GLU A 213 -5.39 -22.77 13.83
CA GLU A 213 -5.22 -22.81 12.37
C GLU A 213 -6.49 -22.33 11.66
N GLY A 214 -6.91 -21.10 11.99
CA GLY A 214 -7.84 -20.38 11.12
C GLY A 214 -7.23 -20.24 9.72
N PRO A 215 -7.95 -20.59 8.63
CA PRO A 215 -7.40 -20.50 7.28
C PRO A 215 -6.87 -19.09 7.02
N VAL A 216 -5.63 -19.00 6.54
CA VAL A 216 -5.02 -17.76 6.05
C VAL A 216 -6.07 -17.08 5.17
N ALA A 217 -6.61 -15.94 5.63
CA ALA A 217 -7.75 -15.30 4.99
C ALA A 217 -7.32 -14.92 3.58
N ARG A 218 -7.75 -15.72 2.61
CA ARG A 218 -7.60 -15.40 1.20
C ARG A 218 -8.53 -14.22 0.98
N LEU A 219 -7.94 -13.03 0.87
CA LEU A 219 -8.66 -11.83 0.43
C LEU A 219 -9.47 -12.21 -0.80
N SER A 220 -10.79 -12.02 -0.70
CA SER A 220 -11.68 -12.35 -1.80
C SER A 220 -11.31 -11.50 -3.02
N PHE A 221 -11.44 -12.06 -4.23
CA PHE A 221 -11.14 -11.31 -5.46
C PHE A 221 -11.89 -9.96 -5.52
N THR A 222 -13.08 -9.92 -4.93
CA THR A 222 -13.92 -8.73 -4.73
C THR A 222 -13.27 -7.63 -3.88
N GLU A 223 -12.48 -7.98 -2.86
CA GLU A 223 -11.74 -7.00 -2.05
C GLU A 223 -10.50 -6.48 -2.77
N SER A 224 -9.84 -7.34 -3.56
CA SER A 224 -8.71 -6.94 -4.40
C SER A 224 -9.16 -5.90 -5.45
N ALA A 225 -10.34 -6.09 -6.04
CA ALA A 225 -10.93 -5.13 -6.98
C ALA A 225 -11.18 -3.74 -6.36
N ALA A 226 -11.39 -3.66 -5.04
CA ALA A 226 -11.60 -2.40 -4.35
C ALA A 226 -10.32 -1.54 -4.28
N SER A 227 -9.13 -2.12 -4.36
CA SER A 227 -7.85 -1.39 -4.41
C SER A 227 -7.54 -0.78 -5.77
N VAL A 228 -8.25 -1.19 -6.83
CA VAL A 228 -8.01 -0.69 -8.18
C VAL A 228 -8.46 0.78 -8.26
N PRO A 229 -7.61 1.71 -8.75
CA PRO A 229 -7.99 3.10 -8.90
C PRO A 229 -9.22 3.27 -9.80
N LEU A 230 -10.13 4.19 -9.45
CA LEU A 230 -11.37 4.41 -10.20
C LEU A 230 -11.12 4.73 -11.69
N TRP A 231 -10.06 5.49 -11.97
CA TRP A 231 -9.69 5.86 -13.35
C TRP A 231 -9.34 4.65 -14.21
N PHE A 232 -8.81 3.58 -13.62
CA PHE A 232 -8.44 2.37 -14.35
C PHE A 232 -9.69 1.63 -14.85
N GLY A 233 -10.67 1.40 -13.97
CA GLY A 233 -11.96 0.83 -14.38
C GLY A 233 -12.71 1.74 -15.36
N GLY A 234 -12.65 3.05 -15.15
CA GLY A 234 -13.23 4.04 -16.07
C GLY A 234 -12.59 4.02 -17.45
N ALA A 235 -11.27 3.90 -17.55
CA ALA A 235 -10.55 3.81 -18.82
C ALA A 235 -10.94 2.55 -19.60
N PHE A 236 -11.00 1.39 -18.94
CA PHE A 236 -11.46 0.14 -19.55
C PHE A 236 -12.91 0.24 -20.07
N LEU A 237 -13.79 0.85 -19.26
CA LEU A 237 -15.18 1.06 -19.63
C LEU A 237 -15.30 1.96 -20.86
N LEU A 238 -14.63 3.12 -20.87
CA LEU A 238 -14.66 4.06 -21.98
C LEU A 238 -14.02 3.48 -23.25
N ALA A 239 -12.90 2.76 -23.13
CA ALA A 239 -12.26 2.09 -24.25
C ALA A 239 -13.18 1.03 -24.86
N GLY A 240 -13.79 0.18 -24.04
CA GLY A 240 -14.73 -0.85 -24.49
C GLY A 240 -15.94 -0.24 -25.22
N LEU A 241 -16.55 0.79 -24.63
CA LEU A 241 -17.66 1.53 -25.26
C LEU A 241 -17.24 2.20 -26.57
N GLY A 242 -16.03 2.76 -26.64
CA GLY A 242 -15.47 3.36 -27.85
C GLY A 242 -15.29 2.34 -28.99
N VAL A 243 -14.74 1.15 -28.68
CA VAL A 243 -14.61 0.06 -29.65
C VAL A 243 -15.98 -0.40 -30.15
N MET A 244 -16.97 -0.53 -29.26
CA MET A 244 -18.33 -0.88 -29.66
C MET A 244 -18.95 0.18 -30.56
N ALA A 245 -18.81 1.46 -30.23
CA ALA A 245 -19.33 2.55 -31.06
C ALA A 245 -18.71 2.55 -32.46
N LEU A 246 -17.40 2.35 -32.57
CA LEU A 246 -16.71 2.23 -33.85
C LEU A 246 -17.20 1.02 -34.65
N ALA A 247 -17.44 -0.11 -34.00
CA ALA A 247 -17.97 -1.30 -34.66
C ALA A 247 -19.39 -1.09 -35.22
N VAL A 248 -20.22 -0.32 -34.51
CA VAL A 248 -21.56 0.06 -35.00
C VAL A 248 -21.48 1.02 -36.19
N VAL A 249 -20.62 2.05 -36.10
CA VAL A 249 -20.47 3.07 -37.17
C VAL A 249 -19.82 2.50 -38.43
N GLY A 250 -18.87 1.56 -38.29
CA GLY A 250 -18.19 0.89 -39.41
C GLY A 250 -19.09 0.01 -40.28
N GLY A 251 -20.35 -0.18 -39.89
CA GLY A 251 -21.32 -0.98 -40.62
C GLY A 251 -21.27 -2.45 -40.23
N LEU A 252 -22.45 -3.01 -39.94
CA LEU A 252 -22.68 -4.44 -39.64
C LEU A 252 -22.49 -5.36 -40.87
N ALA A 253 -21.93 -4.85 -41.96
CA ALA A 253 -21.71 -5.61 -43.18
C ALA A 253 -20.53 -6.59 -42.99
N GLY A 254 -20.78 -7.70 -42.29
CA GLY A 254 -19.94 -8.89 -42.22
C GLY A 254 -19.10 -9.03 -40.95
N ASP A 255 -18.15 -8.12 -40.73
CA ASP A 255 -16.98 -8.44 -39.90
C ASP A 255 -16.86 -7.64 -38.59
N GLY A 256 -17.87 -6.85 -38.22
CA GLY A 256 -17.86 -6.02 -37.00
C GLY A 256 -18.12 -6.78 -35.68
N TRP A 257 -18.62 -8.02 -35.76
CA TRP A 257 -19.00 -8.81 -34.57
C TRP A 257 -17.85 -9.09 -33.57
N PRO A 258 -16.58 -9.35 -33.99
CA PRO A 258 -15.49 -9.58 -33.06
C PRO A 258 -15.15 -8.31 -32.27
N LEU A 259 -15.24 -7.14 -32.91
CA LEU A 259 -15.00 -5.85 -32.27
C LEU A 259 -16.09 -5.53 -31.24
N LEU A 260 -17.35 -5.86 -31.52
CA LEU A 260 -18.44 -5.75 -30.54
C LEU A 260 -18.20 -6.68 -29.34
N GLY A 261 -17.78 -7.92 -29.57
CA GLY A 261 -17.46 -8.88 -28.51
C GLY A 261 -16.29 -8.39 -27.63
N LEU A 262 -15.21 -7.93 -28.25
CA LEU A 262 -14.04 -7.40 -27.55
C LEU A 262 -14.39 -6.13 -26.76
N GLY A 263 -15.09 -5.18 -27.39
CA GLY A 263 -15.52 -3.94 -26.73
C GLY A 263 -16.48 -4.21 -25.57
N GLY A 264 -17.43 -5.13 -25.74
CA GLY A 264 -18.33 -5.57 -24.69
C GLY A 264 -17.60 -6.21 -23.50
N PHE A 265 -16.60 -7.04 -23.76
CA PHE A 265 -15.77 -7.63 -22.71
C PHE A 265 -15.03 -6.57 -21.87
N PHE A 266 -14.37 -5.60 -22.53
CA PHE A 266 -13.71 -4.49 -21.84
C PHE A 266 -14.70 -3.61 -21.05
N ALA A 267 -15.86 -3.31 -21.64
CA ALA A 267 -16.91 -2.53 -20.99
C ALA A 267 -17.47 -3.23 -19.75
N LEU A 268 -17.67 -4.55 -19.80
CA LEU A 268 -18.13 -5.34 -18.65
C LEU A 268 -17.11 -5.33 -17.51
N ILE A 269 -15.83 -5.57 -17.80
CA ILE A 269 -14.77 -5.53 -16.78
C ILE A 269 -14.66 -4.12 -16.18
N GLY A 270 -14.59 -3.09 -17.02
CA GLY A 270 -14.52 -1.70 -16.56
C GLY A 270 -15.73 -1.31 -15.72
N GLY A 271 -16.93 -1.67 -16.15
CA GLY A 271 -18.18 -1.42 -15.44
C GLY A 271 -18.25 -2.13 -14.08
N ALA A 272 -17.79 -3.38 -13.99
CA ALA A 272 -17.73 -4.13 -12.73
C ALA A 272 -16.78 -3.46 -11.72
N LEU A 273 -15.58 -3.05 -12.17
CA LEU A 273 -14.60 -2.35 -11.33
C LEU A 273 -15.13 -0.99 -10.84
N VAL A 274 -15.72 -0.19 -11.73
CA VAL A 274 -16.31 1.12 -11.38
C VAL A 274 -17.45 0.94 -10.38
N ARG A 275 -18.35 -0.02 -10.61
CA ARG A 275 -19.48 -0.31 -9.72
C ARG A 275 -19.00 -0.75 -8.33
N GLY A 276 -18.00 -1.62 -8.26
CA GLY A 276 -17.41 -2.07 -7.00
C GLY A 276 -16.84 -0.90 -6.20
N ARG A 277 -16.08 -0.02 -6.86
CA ARG A 277 -15.50 1.16 -6.21
C ARG A 277 -16.57 2.17 -5.78
N LEU A 278 -17.60 2.45 -6.60
CA LEU A 278 -18.70 3.33 -6.21
C LEU A 278 -19.44 2.82 -4.97
N ARG A 279 -19.64 1.50 -4.85
CA ARG A 279 -20.26 0.91 -3.64
C ARG A 279 -19.42 1.17 -2.40
N SER A 280 -18.11 0.95 -2.49
CA SER A 280 -17.17 1.23 -1.37
C SER A 280 -17.15 2.71 -0.99
N VAL A 281 -17.09 3.63 -1.96
CA VAL A 281 -17.12 5.09 -1.70
C VAL A 281 -18.44 5.51 -1.05
N ARG A 282 -19.58 4.96 -1.49
CA ARG A 282 -20.89 5.23 -0.88
C ARG A 282 -20.97 4.71 0.55
N ALA A 283 -20.44 3.51 0.81
CA ALA A 283 -20.39 2.94 2.16
C ALA A 283 -19.52 3.81 3.09
N GLN A 284 -18.34 4.24 2.64
CA GLN A 284 -17.50 5.18 3.38
C GLN A 284 -18.18 6.53 3.63
N GLY A 285 -18.92 7.04 2.65
CA GLY A 285 -19.71 8.27 2.81
C GLY A 285 -20.79 8.14 3.89
N ARG A 286 -21.49 7.00 3.94
CA ARG A 286 -22.47 6.71 5.01
C ARG A 286 -21.81 6.59 6.38
N LEU A 287 -20.69 5.87 6.47
CA LEU A 287 -19.90 5.75 7.70
C LEU A 287 -19.43 7.11 8.22
N ARG A 288 -18.98 8.02 7.35
CA ARG A 288 -18.59 9.37 7.77
C ARG A 288 -19.77 10.23 8.21
N ALA A 289 -20.92 10.10 7.54
CA ALA A 289 -22.09 10.93 7.80
C ALA A 289 -22.92 10.47 9.01
N ARG A 290 -23.00 9.14 9.25
CA ARG A 290 -23.91 8.52 10.23
C ARG A 290 -23.25 7.45 11.09
N GLY A 291 -21.95 7.21 10.93
CA GLY A 291 -21.25 6.16 11.66
C GLY A 291 -21.26 6.43 13.16
N ARG A 292 -21.62 5.40 13.93
CA ARG A 292 -21.58 5.46 15.39
C ARG A 292 -20.19 5.00 15.87
N ARG A 293 -19.61 5.75 16.80
CA ARG A 293 -18.36 5.33 17.45
C ARG A 293 -18.66 4.21 18.45
N VAL A 294 -17.94 3.11 18.32
CA VAL A 294 -18.05 1.93 19.18
C VAL A 294 -16.64 1.50 19.57
N THR A 295 -16.47 1.05 20.81
CA THR A 295 -15.21 0.46 21.27
C THR A 295 -15.13 -1.00 20.80
N GLY A 296 -14.00 -1.34 20.18
CA GLY A 296 -13.65 -2.72 19.82
C GLY A 296 -12.30 -3.11 20.41
N ARG A 297 -11.94 -4.38 20.23
CA ARG A 297 -10.64 -4.93 20.63
C ARG A 297 -9.96 -5.57 19.43
N VAL A 298 -8.66 -5.29 19.26
CA VAL A 298 -7.83 -5.95 18.25
C VAL A 298 -7.70 -7.43 18.62
N VAL A 299 -8.06 -8.29 17.68
CA VAL A 299 -7.97 -9.75 17.84
C VAL A 299 -6.62 -10.24 17.33
N ASP A 300 -6.21 -9.78 16.15
CA ASP A 300 -5.00 -10.26 15.47
C ASP A 300 -4.50 -9.21 14.46
N VAL A 301 -3.19 -9.22 14.20
CA VAL A 301 -2.53 -8.39 13.19
C VAL A 301 -1.70 -9.31 12.31
N ALA A 302 -2.24 -9.64 11.14
CA ALA A 302 -1.67 -10.66 10.25
C ALA A 302 -1.27 -10.09 8.90
N ALA A 303 -0.20 -10.66 8.34
CA ALA A 303 0.19 -10.42 6.96
C ALA A 303 -0.80 -11.10 6.01
N THR A 304 -1.19 -10.40 4.94
CA THR A 304 -2.15 -10.92 3.95
C THR A 304 -1.51 -11.82 2.90
N GLY A 305 -0.17 -11.86 2.83
CA GLY A 305 0.58 -12.45 1.71
C GLY A 305 0.49 -11.64 0.40
N VAL A 306 -0.38 -10.62 0.34
CA VAL A 306 -0.49 -9.71 -0.80
C VAL A 306 0.53 -8.58 -0.65
N ARG A 307 1.16 -8.21 -1.76
CA ARG A 307 2.06 -7.06 -1.82
C ARG A 307 1.46 -5.98 -2.70
N ALA A 308 1.29 -4.78 -2.14
CA ALA A 308 0.99 -3.57 -2.89
C ALA A 308 2.20 -2.64 -2.79
N ASN A 309 2.68 -2.13 -3.93
CA ASN A 309 3.95 -1.39 -4.01
C ASN A 309 5.11 -2.15 -3.33
N ARG A 310 5.14 -3.48 -3.54
CA ARG A 310 6.08 -4.46 -2.96
C ARG A 310 6.20 -4.48 -1.42
N GLN A 311 5.37 -3.71 -0.72
CA GLN A 311 5.19 -3.82 0.72
C GLN A 311 4.15 -4.91 0.99
N GLU A 312 4.51 -5.87 1.82
CA GLU A 312 3.54 -6.80 2.37
C GLU A 312 2.44 -6.03 3.08
N GLN A 313 1.20 -6.29 2.68
CA GLN A 313 0.04 -5.65 3.27
C GLN A 313 -0.40 -6.47 4.47
N TRP A 314 -0.71 -5.76 5.53
CA TRP A 314 -1.18 -6.30 6.79
C TRP A 314 -2.64 -5.92 6.99
N VAL A 315 -3.36 -6.76 7.72
CA VAL A 315 -4.74 -6.55 8.08
C VAL A 315 -4.86 -6.70 9.59
N VAL A 316 -5.51 -5.74 10.21
CA VAL A 316 -5.84 -5.73 11.64
C VAL A 316 -7.25 -6.28 11.76
N ARG A 317 -7.39 -7.45 12.38
CA ARG A 317 -8.68 -8.07 12.70
C ARG A 317 -9.12 -7.60 14.08
N TYR A 318 -10.40 -7.30 14.23
CA TYR A 318 -10.95 -6.77 15.48
C TYR A 318 -12.35 -7.31 15.72
N ALA A 319 -12.73 -7.35 17.00
CA ALA A 319 -14.05 -7.73 17.46
C ALA A 319 -14.70 -6.57 18.21
N TYR A 320 -16.01 -6.42 18.10
CA TYR A 320 -16.78 -5.36 18.74
C TYR A 320 -18.22 -5.80 18.99
N GLU A 321 -18.92 -5.06 19.85
CA GLU A 321 -20.34 -5.28 20.10
C GLU A 321 -21.17 -4.11 19.58
N ALA A 322 -22.15 -4.41 18.73
CA ALA A 322 -23.08 -3.41 18.21
C ALA A 322 -24.50 -3.97 18.23
N VAL A 323 -25.44 -3.18 18.75
CA VAL A 323 -26.87 -3.55 18.80
C VAL A 323 -27.09 -4.89 19.55
N GLY A 324 -26.33 -5.11 20.62
CA GLY A 324 -26.42 -6.33 21.45
C GLY A 324 -25.93 -7.60 20.74
N ARG A 325 -25.18 -7.48 19.63
CA ARG A 325 -24.57 -8.60 18.92
C ARG A 325 -23.06 -8.39 18.79
N SER A 326 -22.32 -9.48 18.92
CA SER A 326 -20.88 -9.48 18.64
C SER A 326 -20.64 -9.54 17.13
N HIS A 327 -19.78 -8.67 16.66
CA HIS A 327 -19.34 -8.59 15.28
C HIS A 327 -17.82 -8.69 15.21
N SER A 328 -17.32 -9.22 14.11
CA SER A 328 -15.91 -9.13 13.76
C SER A 328 -15.76 -8.34 12.47
N GLY A 329 -14.67 -7.60 12.39
CA GLY A 329 -14.30 -6.82 11.23
C GLY A 329 -12.80 -6.89 10.99
N HIS A 330 -12.39 -6.32 9.87
CA HIS A 330 -10.99 -6.21 9.55
C HIS A 330 -10.72 -4.89 8.86
N SER A 331 -9.53 -4.35 9.09
CA SER A 331 -9.11 -3.13 8.42
C SER A 331 -8.84 -3.39 6.93
N PRO A 332 -8.86 -2.34 6.08
CA PRO A 332 -8.31 -2.43 4.74
C PRO A 332 -6.83 -2.84 4.79
N PRO A 333 -6.32 -3.53 3.76
CA PRO A 333 -4.90 -3.85 3.66
C PRO A 333 -4.05 -2.58 3.81
N MET A 334 -3.07 -2.61 4.71
CA MET A 334 -2.22 -1.45 4.99
C MET A 334 -0.74 -1.86 5.12
N PRO A 335 0.20 -0.92 4.91
CA PRO A 335 1.61 -1.14 5.21
C PRO A 335 1.86 -1.55 6.66
N TRP A 336 2.90 -2.37 6.88
CA TRP A 336 3.38 -2.74 8.22
C TRP A 336 3.56 -1.52 9.14
N ALA A 337 4.15 -0.43 8.63
CA ALA A 337 4.40 0.77 9.43
C ALA A 337 3.13 1.36 10.09
N ARG A 338 1.95 1.13 9.51
CA ARG A 338 0.67 1.51 10.11
C ARG A 338 0.10 0.40 10.99
N ALA A 339 0.21 -0.86 10.56
CA ALA A 339 -0.26 -2.02 11.31
C ALA A 339 0.49 -2.22 12.64
N ALA A 340 1.79 -1.88 12.71
CA ALA A 340 2.64 -1.98 13.89
C ALA A 340 2.20 -1.08 15.06
N GLY A 341 1.27 -0.15 14.82
CA GLY A 341 0.63 0.65 15.87
C GLY A 341 -0.47 -0.10 16.62
N TYR A 342 -0.78 -1.34 16.25
CA TYR A 342 -1.81 -2.18 16.85
C TYR A 342 -1.19 -3.49 17.34
N ALA A 343 -1.59 -3.94 18.52
CA ALA A 343 -1.28 -5.23 19.09
C ALA A 343 -2.56 -5.99 19.45
N ALA A 344 -2.51 -7.32 19.47
CA ALA A 344 -3.63 -8.12 19.94
C ALA A 344 -3.96 -7.75 21.39
N GLY A 345 -5.25 -7.52 21.67
CA GLY A 345 -5.74 -7.03 22.96
C GLY A 345 -5.95 -5.52 23.05
N ASP A 346 -5.37 -4.73 22.13
CA ASP A 346 -5.52 -3.27 22.13
C ASP A 346 -6.99 -2.85 21.99
N GLU A 347 -7.38 -1.86 22.77
CA GLU A 347 -8.68 -1.21 22.65
C GLU A 347 -8.64 -0.17 21.53
N ILE A 348 -9.57 -0.26 20.59
CA ILE A 348 -9.64 0.63 19.42
C ILE A 348 -11.03 1.23 19.27
N THR A 349 -11.09 2.47 18.81
CA THR A 349 -12.36 3.12 18.45
C THR A 349 -12.69 2.77 17.00
N LEU A 350 -13.89 2.24 16.77
CA LEU A 350 -14.42 1.89 15.46
C LEU A 350 -15.57 2.85 15.09
N LEU A 351 -15.71 3.15 13.82
CA LEU A 351 -16.91 3.73 13.22
C LEU A 351 -17.72 2.60 12.58
N VAL A 352 -18.94 2.38 13.05
CA VAL A 352 -19.84 1.32 12.58
C VAL A 352 -21.04 1.95 11.88
N ASP A 353 -21.45 1.43 10.72
CA ASP A 353 -22.65 1.88 10.02
C ASP A 353 -23.88 1.44 10.84
N ALA A 354 -24.75 2.40 11.19
CA ALA A 354 -25.92 2.13 12.01
C ALA A 354 -26.96 1.27 11.27
N ASP A 355 -27.02 1.41 9.95
CA ASP A 355 -27.99 0.70 9.10
C ASP A 355 -27.47 -0.71 8.73
N ASP A 356 -26.14 -0.91 8.73
CA ASP A 356 -25.49 -2.19 8.43
C ASP A 356 -24.25 -2.40 9.32
N PRO A 357 -24.42 -2.95 10.53
CA PRO A 357 -23.33 -3.11 11.49
C PRO A 357 -22.18 -4.00 11.03
N SER A 358 -22.32 -4.72 9.92
CA SER A 358 -21.23 -5.49 9.30
C SER A 358 -20.16 -4.58 8.68
N TRP A 359 -20.52 -3.34 8.33
CA TRP A 359 -19.58 -2.34 7.85
C TRP A 359 -19.00 -1.55 9.01
N SER A 360 -17.70 -1.70 9.21
CA SER A 360 -16.94 -0.96 10.21
C SER A 360 -15.60 -0.49 9.66
N VAL A 361 -15.06 0.57 10.24
CA VAL A 361 -13.69 1.04 9.98
C VAL A 361 -13.07 1.53 11.27
N ILE A 362 -11.77 1.30 11.46
CA ILE A 362 -11.03 1.85 12.59
C ILE A 362 -11.03 3.39 12.48
N ALA A 363 -11.44 4.08 13.53
CA ALA A 363 -11.49 5.54 13.54
C ALA A 363 -10.07 6.12 13.35
N GLY A 364 -9.93 7.12 12.47
CA GLY A 364 -8.63 7.69 12.10
C GLY A 364 -7.86 6.92 11.02
N LEU A 365 -8.37 5.77 10.58
CA LEU A 365 -7.82 4.96 9.48
C LEU A 365 -8.57 5.19 8.15
N GLU A 366 -9.39 6.24 8.09
CA GLU A 366 -10.22 6.57 6.93
C GLU A 366 -9.35 6.94 5.72
N VAL A 367 -9.59 6.26 4.59
CA VAL A 367 -8.84 6.38 3.32
C VAL A 367 -9.31 7.56 2.48
#